data_AF-A0A845U6S7-F1
#
_entry.id   AF-A0A845U6S7-F1
#
_cell.length_a   1.000
_cell.length_b   1.000
_cell.length_c   1.000
_cell.angle_alpha   90.00
_cell.angle_beta   90.00
_cell.angle_gamma   90.00
#
_symmetry.space_group_name_H-M   'P 1'
#
loop_
_entity.id
_entity.type
_entity.pdbx_description
1 polymer ?
#
loop_
_entity_poly.entity_id
_entity_poly.type
_entity_poly.pdbx_seq_one_letter_code
_entity_poly.pdbx_strand_id
1 'polypeptide(L)'
;MTMRLGAHLRGVRQKYGSLVNCIADLLGPHAEVVLHDTSHADHSIVMIRNGQVTGRSVGAPLTDLGFYMLRESARRIETLGVYQGKTDNGKLLRCNAVNLRNSQGKIEAILCINIDVNGDNLSSVGKNDLQFKEHYQTSINQVIDSQIAEASGGQAGDLAAEAKFEVICELESRGIFLARGSVKQVAASLNIATPTVYKYIKLARRKKAVMEHHSKVRPAKQARLNNPKQISRNRSGSLPRQEARR
;
A
#
# COMPACT_ATOMS: atom_id res chain seq x y z
N MET A 1 -20.67 25.30 23.73
CA MET A 1 -19.61 24.31 24.07
C MET A 1 -19.10 23.68 22.78
N THR A 2 -18.40 24.48 21.97
CA THR A 2 -18.20 24.21 20.53
C THR A 2 -16.74 24.52 20.17
N MET A 3 -15.83 23.70 20.68
CA MET A 3 -14.44 23.67 20.22
C MET A 3 -13.91 22.27 20.47
N ARG A 4 -13.81 21.43 19.42
CA ARG A 4 -12.82 20.32 19.39
C ARG A 4 -12.70 19.56 18.06
N LEU A 5 -13.49 19.85 17.02
CA LEU A 5 -13.33 19.16 15.74
C LEU A 5 -12.24 19.77 14.81
N GLY A 6 -11.87 21.04 14.99
CA GLY A 6 -11.02 21.76 14.02
C GLY A 6 -9.51 21.78 14.30
N ALA A 7 -9.03 21.36 15.47
CA ALA A 7 -7.63 21.54 15.85
C ALA A 7 -6.67 20.54 15.19
N HIS A 8 -7.14 19.31 14.89
CA HIS A 8 -6.29 18.26 14.34
C HIS A 8 -6.11 18.35 12.81
N LEU A 9 -7.17 18.71 12.08
CA LEU A 9 -7.14 18.93 10.61
C LEU A 9 -6.14 20.03 10.19
N ARG A 10 -5.83 20.96 11.11
CA ARG A 10 -4.88 22.05 10.86
C ARG A 10 -3.42 21.61 10.97
N GLY A 11 -3.09 20.63 11.81
CA GLY A 11 -1.70 20.30 12.14
C GLY A 11 -0.91 19.72 10.96
N VAL A 12 -1.44 18.67 10.33
CA VAL A 12 -0.77 18.00 9.19
C VAL A 12 -0.61 18.96 8.01
N ARG A 13 -1.69 19.66 7.63
CA ARG A 13 -1.66 20.63 6.52
C ARG A 13 -0.72 21.80 6.83
N GLN A 14 -0.70 22.32 8.05
CA GLN A 14 0.20 23.40 8.44
C GLN A 14 1.67 22.96 8.40
N LYS A 15 1.95 21.72 8.83
CA LYS A 15 3.31 21.17 8.89
C LYS A 15 3.90 20.86 7.51
N TYR A 16 3.08 20.36 6.58
CA TYR A 16 3.56 19.84 5.30
C TYR A 16 3.03 20.57 4.06
N GLY A 17 2.11 21.53 4.20
CA GLY A 17 1.45 22.17 3.07
C GLY A 17 2.40 22.95 2.15
N SER A 18 3.47 23.53 2.69
CA SER A 18 4.50 24.20 1.88
C SER A 18 5.26 23.21 0.97
N LEU A 19 5.48 21.97 1.43
CA LEU A 19 6.09 20.91 0.61
C LEU A 19 5.16 20.52 -0.55
N VAL A 20 3.85 20.39 -0.27
CA VAL A 20 2.86 20.09 -1.30
C VAL A 20 2.87 21.16 -2.39
N ASN A 21 2.89 22.44 -2.01
CA ASN A 21 2.96 23.53 -2.98
C ASN A 21 4.27 23.52 -3.75
N CYS A 22 5.41 23.43 -3.06
CA CYS A 22 6.74 23.42 -3.68
C CYS A 22 6.86 22.32 -4.75
N ILE A 23 6.45 21.09 -4.44
CA ILE A 23 6.50 19.96 -5.36
C ILE A 23 5.54 20.18 -6.54
N ALA A 24 4.31 20.61 -6.28
CA ALA A 24 3.31 20.80 -7.33
C ALA A 24 3.69 21.94 -8.29
N ASP A 25 4.24 23.03 -7.76
CA ASP A 25 4.68 24.18 -8.56
C ASP A 25 5.90 23.81 -9.44
N LEU A 26 6.78 22.92 -8.96
CA LEU A 26 7.92 22.40 -9.72
C LEU A 26 7.50 21.42 -10.83
N LEU A 27 6.61 20.47 -10.52
CA LEU A 27 6.23 19.40 -11.44
C LEU A 27 5.13 19.81 -12.44
N GLY A 28 4.44 20.91 -12.18
CA GLY A 28 3.42 21.46 -13.08
C GLY A 28 2.09 20.67 -13.08
N PRO A 29 1.18 21.00 -14.00
CA PRO A 29 -0.23 20.59 -13.95
C PRO A 29 -0.48 19.09 -14.22
N HIS A 30 0.52 18.35 -14.72
CA HIS A 30 0.42 16.92 -15.02
C HIS A 30 0.79 16.02 -13.83
N ALA A 31 1.29 16.60 -12.74
CA ALA A 31 1.63 15.91 -11.52
C ALA A 31 0.69 16.33 -10.39
N GLU A 32 -0.05 15.37 -9.85
CA GLU A 32 -0.85 15.52 -8.65
C GLU A 32 0.00 15.29 -7.41
N VAL A 33 -0.19 16.16 -6.42
CA VAL A 33 0.46 16.02 -5.11
C VAL A 33 -0.63 16.01 -4.05
N VAL A 34 -0.71 14.91 -3.30
CA VAL A 34 -1.78 14.63 -2.34
C VAL A 34 -1.20 14.47 -0.95
N LEU A 35 -1.74 15.21 0.02
CA LEU A 35 -1.41 15.06 1.42
C LEU A 35 -2.60 14.49 2.18
N HIS A 36 -2.37 13.34 2.80
CA HIS A 36 -3.34 12.63 3.63
C HIS A 36 -3.05 12.83 5.11
N ASP A 37 -4.11 13.01 5.92
CA ASP A 37 -4.11 12.85 7.37
C ASP A 37 -4.60 11.44 7.71
N THR A 38 -3.74 10.64 8.34
CA THR A 38 -4.04 9.23 8.65
C THR A 38 -4.97 9.05 9.85
N SER A 39 -5.24 10.10 10.62
CA SER A 39 -6.20 10.06 11.73
C SER A 39 -7.66 9.96 11.25
N HIS A 40 -7.91 10.31 9.98
CA HIS A 40 -9.21 10.29 9.32
C HIS A 40 -9.11 9.56 7.98
N ALA A 41 -8.75 8.28 8.00
CA ALA A 41 -8.48 7.49 6.80
C ALA A 41 -9.65 7.45 5.78
N ASP A 42 -10.89 7.60 6.23
CA ASP A 42 -12.11 7.67 5.41
C ASP A 42 -12.36 9.05 4.77
N HIS A 43 -11.69 10.10 5.25
CA HIS A 43 -11.74 11.49 4.73
C HIS A 43 -10.34 12.10 4.78
N SER A 44 -9.37 11.42 4.19
CA SER A 44 -7.96 11.61 4.53
C SER A 44 -7.31 12.75 3.78
N ILE A 45 -7.75 13.08 2.56
CA ILE A 45 -7.12 14.17 1.79
C ILE A 45 -7.39 15.50 2.51
N VAL A 46 -6.35 16.10 3.07
CA VAL A 46 -6.40 17.44 3.69
C VAL A 46 -5.88 18.54 2.78
N MET A 47 -5.09 18.16 1.77
CA MET A 47 -4.60 19.06 0.73
C MET A 47 -4.30 18.27 -0.54
N ILE A 48 -4.67 18.84 -1.69
CA ILE A 48 -4.39 18.26 -3.00
C ILE A 48 -4.11 19.39 -3.98
N ARG A 49 -3.06 19.20 -4.80
CA ARG A 49 -2.76 20.05 -5.96
C ARG A 49 -2.89 19.20 -7.20
N ASN A 50 -3.49 19.77 -8.25
CA ASN A 50 -3.74 19.12 -9.53
C ASN A 50 -4.61 17.85 -9.44
N GLY A 51 -5.64 17.87 -8.57
CA GLY A 51 -6.53 16.73 -8.33
C GLY A 51 -7.29 16.21 -9.56
N GLN A 52 -7.33 16.97 -10.66
CA GLN A 52 -7.86 16.53 -11.95
C GLN A 52 -7.09 15.34 -12.55
N VAL A 53 -5.85 15.06 -12.12
CA VAL A 53 -5.08 13.90 -12.63
C VAL A 53 -5.76 12.59 -12.25
N THR A 54 -6.22 12.47 -11.00
CA THR A 54 -6.97 11.28 -10.53
C THR A 54 -8.48 11.51 -10.44
N GLY A 55 -8.93 12.77 -10.49
CA GLY A 55 -10.33 13.16 -10.23
C GLY A 55 -10.68 13.29 -8.75
N ARG A 56 -9.70 13.21 -7.84
CA ARG A 56 -9.93 13.27 -6.40
C ARG A 56 -9.89 14.70 -5.87
N SER A 57 -10.46 14.91 -4.70
CA SER A 57 -10.55 16.21 -4.04
C SER A 57 -10.38 16.11 -2.53
N VAL A 58 -10.23 17.25 -1.85
CA VAL A 58 -10.16 17.31 -0.38
C VAL A 58 -11.36 16.59 0.23
N GLY A 59 -11.09 15.74 1.22
CA GLY A 59 -12.09 14.90 1.86
C GLY A 59 -12.28 13.50 1.25
N ALA A 60 -11.65 13.19 0.10
CA ALA A 60 -11.64 11.81 -0.40
C ALA A 60 -10.86 10.87 0.55
N PRO A 61 -11.16 9.56 0.58
CA PRO A 61 -10.55 8.61 1.52
C PRO A 61 -9.09 8.29 1.20
N LEU A 62 -8.43 7.43 1.99
CA LEU A 62 -7.26 6.70 1.49
C LEU A 62 -7.68 5.73 0.37
N THR A 63 -6.76 5.45 -0.54
CA THR A 63 -6.88 4.35 -1.50
C THR A 63 -6.69 3.01 -0.80
N ASP A 64 -6.98 1.92 -1.51
CA ASP A 64 -6.66 0.55 -1.08
C ASP A 64 -5.17 0.41 -0.68
N LEU A 65 -4.26 0.96 -1.49
CA LEU A 65 -2.83 0.98 -1.18
C LEU A 65 -2.51 1.81 0.07
N GLY A 66 -3.13 2.99 0.22
CA GLY A 66 -2.99 3.81 1.42
C GLY A 66 -3.44 3.11 2.71
N PHE A 67 -4.56 2.37 2.65
CA PHE A 67 -5.02 1.54 3.77
C PHE A 67 -4.05 0.41 4.11
N TYR A 68 -3.50 -0.25 3.09
CA TYR A 68 -2.47 -1.27 3.28
C TYR A 68 -1.21 -0.69 3.94
N MET A 69 -0.72 0.47 3.48
CA MET A 69 0.44 1.15 4.09
C MET A 69 0.20 1.47 5.57
N LEU A 70 -1.01 1.92 5.92
CA LEU A 70 -1.37 2.21 7.30
C LEU A 70 -1.48 0.93 8.16
N ARG A 71 -2.01 -0.16 7.60
CA ARG A 71 -2.08 -1.48 8.26
C ARG A 71 -0.69 -2.07 8.52
N GLU A 72 0.22 -1.93 7.57
CA GLU A 72 1.59 -2.46 7.64
C GLU A 72 2.58 -1.47 8.29
N SER A 73 2.09 -0.47 9.02
CA SER A 73 2.91 0.60 9.59
C SER A 73 4.07 0.14 10.46
N ALA A 74 3.95 -1.06 11.07
CA ALA A 74 4.97 -1.68 11.91
C ALA A 74 6.22 -2.14 11.13
N ARG A 75 6.11 -2.36 9.81
CA ARG A 75 7.23 -2.74 8.95
C ARG A 75 8.20 -1.60 8.66
N ARG A 76 7.88 -0.38 9.10
CA ARG A 76 8.70 0.83 8.91
C ARG A 76 9.12 1.08 7.46
N ILE A 77 8.23 0.74 6.52
CA ILE A 77 8.40 1.11 5.11
C ILE A 77 8.10 2.61 5.02
N GLU A 78 9.13 3.41 4.72
CA GLU A 78 8.96 4.87 4.60
C GLU A 78 8.54 5.27 3.18
N THR A 79 9.03 4.59 2.15
CA THR A 79 8.61 4.78 0.76
C THR A 79 8.36 3.44 0.09
N LEU A 80 7.37 3.38 -0.80
CA LEU A 80 7.16 2.18 -1.62
C LEU A 80 8.16 2.10 -2.79
N GLY A 81 8.79 3.20 -3.16
CA GLY A 81 9.47 3.32 -4.44
C GLY A 81 8.49 3.67 -5.55
N VAL A 82 8.96 3.75 -6.79
CA VAL A 82 8.07 4.07 -7.91
C VAL A 82 7.20 2.87 -8.26
N TYR A 83 5.90 3.10 -8.38
CA TYR A 83 4.92 2.11 -8.80
C TYR A 83 3.94 2.70 -9.82
N GLN A 84 3.20 1.82 -10.48
CA GLN A 84 2.16 2.23 -11.43
C GLN A 84 0.80 2.34 -10.75
N GLY A 85 0.07 3.40 -11.05
CA GLY A 85 -1.32 3.59 -10.64
C GLY A 85 -2.23 3.54 -11.86
N LYS A 86 -3.52 3.24 -11.64
CA LYS A 86 -4.53 3.33 -12.69
C LYS A 86 -5.79 3.98 -12.13
N THR A 87 -6.20 5.07 -12.75
CA THR A 87 -7.46 5.73 -12.38
C THR A 87 -8.67 4.94 -12.91
N ASP A 88 -9.86 5.25 -12.40
CA ASP A 88 -11.11 4.58 -12.80
C ASP A 88 -11.44 4.76 -14.29
N ASN A 89 -10.99 5.86 -14.91
CA ASN A 89 -11.16 6.10 -16.35
C ASN A 89 -10.09 5.41 -17.23
N GLY A 90 -9.18 4.64 -16.62
CA GLY A 90 -8.18 3.85 -17.31
C GLY A 90 -6.83 4.52 -17.51
N LYS A 91 -6.69 5.79 -17.14
CA LYS A 91 -5.43 6.54 -17.23
C LYS A 91 -4.34 5.92 -16.35
N LEU A 92 -3.16 5.70 -16.94
CA LEU A 92 -1.97 5.19 -16.26
C LEU A 92 -1.22 6.33 -15.58
N LEU A 93 -0.70 6.05 -14.40
CA LEU A 93 0.04 7.01 -13.58
C LEU A 93 1.37 6.41 -13.11
N ARG A 94 2.42 7.22 -13.06
CA ARG A 94 3.67 6.90 -12.36
C ARG A 94 3.62 7.54 -10.97
N CYS A 95 3.65 6.71 -9.94
CA CYS A 95 3.28 7.09 -8.59
C CYS A 95 4.41 6.82 -7.60
N ASN A 96 4.44 7.60 -6.53
CA ASN A 96 5.25 7.31 -5.35
C ASN A 96 4.55 7.87 -4.11
N ALA A 97 4.76 7.21 -2.97
CA ALA A 97 4.18 7.60 -1.70
C ALA A 97 5.21 7.51 -0.58
N VAL A 98 5.20 8.50 0.31
CA VAL A 98 6.02 8.53 1.52
C VAL A 98 5.16 8.59 2.77
N ASN A 99 5.48 7.72 3.73
CA ASN A 99 4.93 7.75 5.08
C ASN A 99 5.67 8.80 5.90
N LEU A 100 4.93 9.78 6.43
CA LEU A 100 5.44 10.82 7.31
C LEU A 100 5.05 10.47 8.75
N ARG A 101 6.06 10.35 9.62
CA ARG A 101 5.87 9.88 10.99
C ARG A 101 6.05 10.99 12.01
N ASN A 102 5.28 10.90 13.08
CA ASN A 102 5.46 11.74 14.26
C ASN A 102 6.65 11.25 15.12
N SER A 103 6.97 11.97 16.19
CA SER A 103 8.04 11.63 17.14
C SER A 103 7.87 10.28 17.84
N GLN A 104 6.65 9.74 17.87
CA GLN A 104 6.34 8.42 18.42
C GLN A 104 6.50 7.29 17.37
N GLY A 105 6.91 7.62 16.14
CA GLY A 105 7.08 6.67 15.05
C GLY A 105 5.78 6.20 14.40
N LYS A 106 4.63 6.82 14.72
CA LYS A 106 3.35 6.55 14.07
C LYS A 106 3.24 7.36 12.79
N ILE A 107 2.72 6.76 11.71
CA ILE A 107 2.39 7.47 10.47
C ILE A 107 1.30 8.49 10.79
N GLU A 108 1.61 9.78 10.69
CA GLU A 108 0.66 10.89 10.89
C GLU A 108 0.16 11.45 9.55
N ALA A 109 0.93 11.28 8.48
CA ALA A 109 0.56 11.69 7.14
C ALA A 109 1.13 10.76 6.08
N ILE A 110 0.49 10.75 4.91
CA ILE A 110 1.01 10.12 3.69
C ILE A 110 1.04 11.20 2.62
N LEU A 111 2.19 11.40 1.99
CA LEU A 111 2.35 12.30 0.84
C LEU A 111 2.50 11.46 -0.41
N CYS A 112 1.62 11.65 -1.37
CA CYS A 112 1.62 10.94 -2.66
C CYS A 112 1.91 11.91 -3.79
N ILE A 113 2.65 11.42 -4.80
CA ILE A 113 2.88 12.13 -6.05
C ILE A 113 2.46 11.19 -7.17
N ASN A 114 1.53 11.64 -8.02
CA ASN A 114 0.96 10.86 -9.11
C ASN A 114 1.13 11.63 -10.42
N ILE A 115 1.89 11.08 -11.36
CA ILE A 115 2.22 11.74 -12.63
C ILE A 115 1.45 11.07 -13.76
N ASP A 116 0.71 11.87 -14.54
CA ASP A 116 0.14 11.45 -15.81
C ASP A 116 1.25 11.15 -16.83
N VAL A 117 1.32 9.91 -17.31
CA VAL A 117 2.35 9.48 -18.28
C VAL A 117 1.87 9.52 -19.74
N ASN A 118 0.73 10.15 -20.03
CA ASN A 118 0.28 10.32 -21.41
C ASN A 118 1.19 11.29 -22.19
N GLY A 119 1.85 10.78 -23.24
CA GLY A 119 2.58 11.58 -24.23
C GLY A 119 4.10 11.65 -24.06
N ASP A 120 4.60 11.72 -22.83
CA ASP A 120 6.05 11.77 -22.56
C ASP A 120 6.59 10.38 -22.23
N ASN A 121 7.13 9.71 -23.26
CA ASN A 121 8.02 8.54 -23.18
C ASN A 121 7.75 7.58 -22.01
N LEU A 122 6.80 6.65 -22.18
CA LEU A 122 6.72 5.39 -21.43
C LEU A 122 8.09 4.67 -21.32
N SER A 123 9.03 4.99 -22.20
CA SER A 123 10.44 4.59 -22.22
C SER A 123 11.26 5.07 -21.01
N SER A 124 10.82 6.11 -20.30
CA SER A 124 11.44 6.60 -19.04
C SER A 124 10.83 5.95 -17.79
N VAL A 125 9.72 5.22 -17.95
CA VAL A 125 9.18 4.36 -16.91
C VAL A 125 10.12 3.17 -16.81
N GLY A 126 10.97 3.17 -15.78
CA GLY A 126 11.95 2.10 -15.60
C GLY A 126 11.25 0.74 -15.64
N LYS A 127 11.80 -0.21 -16.41
CA LYS A 127 11.32 -1.60 -16.50
C LYS A 127 11.25 -2.34 -15.14
N ASN A 128 11.71 -1.70 -14.06
CA ASN A 128 11.78 -2.20 -12.69
C ASN A 128 10.77 -1.50 -11.74
N ASP A 129 9.84 -0.69 -12.23
CA ASP A 129 8.78 -0.13 -11.38
C ASP A 129 7.93 -1.25 -10.76
N LEU A 130 7.55 -1.09 -9.49
CA LEU A 130 6.75 -2.08 -8.79
C LEU A 130 5.33 -2.12 -9.36
N GLN A 131 4.81 -3.32 -9.62
CA GLN A 131 3.41 -3.50 -10.01
C GLN A 131 2.53 -3.55 -8.75
N PHE A 132 2.22 -2.38 -8.21
CA PHE A 132 1.04 -2.22 -7.38
C PHE A 132 -0.14 -1.84 -8.28
N LYS A 133 -1.34 -2.31 -7.96
CA LYS A 133 -2.56 -1.85 -8.61
C LYS A 133 -3.29 -0.98 -7.59
N GLU A 134 -3.09 0.33 -7.68
CA GLU A 134 -3.80 1.30 -6.86
C GLU A 134 -5.02 1.82 -7.62
N HIS A 135 -6.17 1.87 -6.94
CA HIS A 135 -7.40 2.46 -7.46
C HIS A 135 -7.68 3.80 -6.75
N TYR A 136 -8.18 4.78 -7.52
CA TYR A 136 -8.31 6.17 -7.07
C TYR A 136 -9.76 6.57 -6.78
N GLN A 137 -10.45 5.80 -5.96
CA GLN A 137 -11.87 6.05 -5.66
C GLN A 137 -12.08 7.37 -4.92
N THR A 138 -13.27 7.94 -5.11
CA THR A 138 -13.65 9.26 -4.58
C THR A 138 -14.45 9.18 -3.29
N SER A 139 -15.01 8.01 -2.95
CA SER A 139 -15.77 7.78 -1.71
C SER A 139 -15.33 6.51 -0.99
N ILE A 140 -15.50 6.49 0.33
CA ILE A 140 -15.12 5.33 1.13
C ILE A 140 -15.94 4.08 0.80
N ASN A 141 -17.22 4.26 0.44
CA ASN A 141 -18.10 3.15 0.06
C ASN A 141 -17.56 2.44 -1.18
N GLN A 142 -17.10 3.20 -2.20
CA GLN A 142 -16.48 2.63 -3.40
C GLN A 142 -15.19 1.87 -3.08
N VAL A 143 -14.36 2.37 -2.15
CA VAL A 143 -13.18 1.63 -1.68
C VAL A 143 -13.61 0.30 -1.07
N ILE A 144 -14.56 0.30 -0.15
CA ILE A 144 -15.01 -0.92 0.53
C ILE A 144 -15.64 -1.91 -0.46
N ASP A 145 -16.54 -1.45 -1.33
CA ASP A 145 -17.24 -2.29 -2.31
C ASP A 145 -16.28 -2.93 -3.31
N SER A 146 -15.34 -2.16 -3.86
CA SER A 146 -14.35 -2.68 -4.80
C SER A 146 -13.47 -3.76 -4.18
N GLN A 147 -13.08 -3.58 -2.92
CA GLN A 147 -12.24 -4.53 -2.19
C GLN A 147 -13.01 -5.79 -1.80
N ILE A 148 -14.30 -5.67 -1.46
CA ILE A 148 -15.18 -6.83 -1.25
C ILE A 148 -15.33 -7.61 -2.55
N ALA A 149 -15.61 -6.92 -3.67
CA ALA A 149 -15.78 -7.55 -4.97
C ALA A 149 -14.50 -8.29 -5.39
N GLU A 150 -13.33 -7.67 -5.22
CA GLU A 150 -12.05 -8.30 -5.55
C GLU A 150 -11.76 -9.53 -4.68
N ALA A 151 -11.92 -9.43 -3.36
CA ALA A 151 -11.66 -10.56 -2.45
C ALA A 151 -12.67 -11.71 -2.60
N SER A 152 -13.92 -11.42 -3.00
CA SER A 152 -14.97 -12.41 -3.19
C SER A 152 -15.09 -12.96 -4.60
N GLY A 153 -14.30 -12.46 -5.56
CA GLY A 153 -14.47 -12.77 -6.99
C GLY A 153 -15.82 -12.31 -7.56
N GLY A 154 -16.47 -11.34 -6.91
CA GLY A 154 -17.76 -10.77 -7.33
C GLY A 154 -19.01 -11.46 -6.79
N GLN A 155 -18.89 -12.53 -5.99
CA GLN A 155 -20.03 -13.34 -5.49
C GLN A 155 -20.17 -13.34 -3.96
N ALA A 156 -20.02 -12.18 -3.32
CA ALA A 156 -19.93 -12.05 -1.86
C ALA A 156 -21.09 -12.70 -1.05
N GLY A 157 -22.33 -12.63 -1.52
CA GLY A 157 -23.52 -13.08 -0.78
C GLY A 157 -23.66 -14.60 -0.65
N ASP A 158 -23.30 -15.33 -1.71
CA ASP A 158 -23.57 -16.77 -1.87
C ASP A 158 -22.43 -17.65 -1.37
N LEU A 159 -21.37 -17.04 -0.83
CA LEU A 159 -20.21 -17.76 -0.33
C LEU A 159 -20.56 -18.67 0.87
N ALA A 160 -19.92 -19.83 0.92
CA ALA A 160 -19.89 -20.67 2.12
C ALA A 160 -19.21 -19.92 3.30
N ALA A 161 -19.46 -20.36 4.52
CA ALA A 161 -18.97 -19.71 5.73
C ALA A 161 -17.43 -19.60 5.76
N GLU A 162 -16.74 -20.64 5.30
CA GLU A 162 -15.28 -20.71 5.20
C GLU A 162 -14.75 -19.67 4.20
N ALA A 163 -15.39 -19.55 3.03
CA ALA A 163 -15.02 -18.56 2.02
C ALA A 163 -15.25 -17.13 2.53
N LYS A 164 -16.36 -16.87 3.24
CA LYS A 164 -16.62 -15.56 3.88
C LYS A 164 -15.55 -15.21 4.93
N PHE A 165 -15.05 -16.21 5.66
CA PHE A 165 -13.95 -16.01 6.60
C PHE A 165 -12.65 -15.63 5.89
N GLU A 166 -12.31 -16.28 4.78
CA GLU A 166 -11.10 -15.95 4.01
C GLU A 166 -11.20 -14.55 3.37
N VAL A 167 -12.38 -14.15 2.86
CA VAL A 167 -12.63 -12.76 2.42
C VAL A 167 -12.36 -11.76 3.55
N ILE A 168 -12.84 -12.04 4.78
CA ILE A 168 -12.58 -11.15 5.91
C ILE A 168 -11.10 -11.14 6.31
N CYS A 169 -10.39 -12.27 6.21
CA CYS A 169 -8.95 -12.32 6.43
C CYS A 169 -8.20 -11.43 5.43
N GLU A 170 -8.60 -11.46 4.17
CA GLU A 170 -8.03 -10.66 3.11
C GLU A 170 -8.32 -9.16 3.31
N LEU A 171 -9.57 -8.77 3.54
CA LEU A 171 -9.93 -7.37 3.81
C LEU A 171 -9.20 -6.82 5.05
N GLU A 172 -8.96 -7.65 6.07
CA GLU A 172 -8.19 -7.25 7.25
C GLU A 172 -6.70 -7.06 6.95
N SER A 173 -6.12 -7.92 6.09
CA SER A 173 -4.72 -7.80 5.67
C SER A 173 -4.47 -6.55 4.81
N ARG A 174 -5.46 -6.16 4.00
CA ARG A 174 -5.48 -4.92 3.21
C ARG A 174 -5.79 -3.67 4.03
N GLY A 175 -6.20 -3.82 5.29
CA GLY A 175 -6.47 -2.69 6.19
C GLY A 175 -7.85 -2.04 6.04
N ILE A 176 -8.78 -2.65 5.31
CA ILE A 176 -10.11 -2.08 5.02
C ILE A 176 -10.91 -1.78 6.29
N PHE A 177 -10.72 -2.56 7.35
CA PHE A 177 -11.38 -2.33 8.64
C PHE A 177 -10.82 -1.13 9.44
N LEU A 178 -9.83 -0.41 8.91
CA LEU A 178 -9.44 0.91 9.43
C LEU A 178 -10.42 2.02 9.00
N ALA A 179 -11.17 1.79 7.92
CA ALA A 179 -12.23 2.69 7.48
C ALA A 179 -13.44 2.64 8.41
N ARG A 180 -14.01 3.81 8.73
CA ARG A 180 -15.27 3.90 9.48
C ARG A 180 -16.41 3.30 8.65
N GLY A 181 -17.33 2.60 9.29
CA GLY A 181 -18.49 1.98 8.62
C GLY A 181 -18.21 0.66 7.89
N SER A 182 -16.94 0.34 7.60
CA SER A 182 -16.52 -0.89 6.89
C SER A 182 -17.16 -2.17 7.42
N VAL A 183 -17.21 -2.36 8.74
CA VAL A 183 -17.80 -3.57 9.35
C VAL A 183 -19.27 -3.75 8.98
N LYS A 184 -20.06 -2.66 8.98
CA LYS A 184 -21.49 -2.74 8.64
C LYS A 184 -21.69 -3.05 7.16
N GLN A 185 -20.90 -2.43 6.29
CA GLN A 185 -20.97 -2.64 4.85
C GLN A 185 -20.54 -4.06 4.47
N VAL A 186 -19.42 -4.54 5.02
CA VAL A 186 -18.94 -5.92 4.82
C VAL A 186 -19.95 -6.95 5.33
N ALA A 187 -20.56 -6.71 6.49
CA ALA A 187 -21.62 -7.57 7.02
C ALA A 187 -22.80 -7.70 6.05
N ALA A 188 -23.26 -6.58 5.50
CA ALA A 188 -24.34 -6.56 4.51
C ALA A 188 -23.95 -7.30 3.22
N SER A 189 -22.79 -6.99 2.64
CA SER A 189 -22.35 -7.59 1.37
C SER A 189 -22.08 -9.10 1.47
N LEU A 190 -21.60 -9.58 2.62
CA LEU A 190 -21.39 -11.02 2.87
C LEU A 190 -22.62 -11.73 3.44
N ASN A 191 -23.75 -11.03 3.63
CA ASN A 191 -24.96 -11.56 4.23
C ASN A 191 -24.70 -12.30 5.57
N ILE A 192 -23.99 -11.63 6.49
CA ILE A 192 -23.69 -12.14 7.84
C ILE A 192 -23.90 -11.06 8.89
N ALA A 193 -24.14 -11.46 10.14
CA ALA A 193 -24.33 -10.50 11.22
C ALA A 193 -23.04 -9.73 11.54
N THR A 194 -23.15 -8.44 11.91
CA THR A 194 -22.02 -7.61 12.34
C THR A 194 -21.16 -8.25 13.46
N PRO A 195 -21.73 -8.93 14.48
CA PRO A 195 -20.92 -9.66 15.47
C PRO A 195 -20.05 -10.76 14.85
N THR A 196 -20.49 -11.41 13.77
CA THR A 196 -19.71 -12.43 13.05
C THR A 196 -18.50 -11.81 12.38
N VAL A 197 -18.65 -10.63 11.76
CA VAL A 197 -17.52 -9.89 11.18
C VAL A 197 -16.48 -9.57 12.25
N TYR A 198 -16.89 -9.03 13.41
CA TYR A 198 -15.97 -8.76 14.52
C TYR A 198 -15.26 -10.02 15.02
N LYS A 199 -15.99 -11.14 15.15
CA LYS A 199 -15.41 -12.45 15.50
C LYS A 199 -14.33 -12.84 14.49
N TYR A 200 -14.62 -12.74 13.20
CA TYR A 200 -13.68 -13.13 12.13
C TYR A 200 -12.45 -12.22 12.07
N ILE A 201 -12.60 -10.89 12.22
CA ILE A 201 -11.46 -9.96 12.34
C ILE A 201 -10.54 -10.38 13.49
N LYS A 202 -11.11 -10.71 14.67
CA LYS A 202 -10.34 -11.15 15.83
C LYS A 202 -9.57 -12.44 15.55
N LEU A 203 -10.19 -13.40 14.85
CA LEU A 203 -9.55 -14.65 14.45
C LEU A 203 -8.45 -14.40 13.41
N ALA A 204 -8.68 -13.56 12.41
CA ALA A 204 -7.69 -13.19 11.39
C ALA A 204 -6.43 -12.57 12.03
N ARG A 205 -6.60 -11.65 12.97
CA ARG A 205 -5.48 -11.04 13.73
C ARG A 205 -4.68 -12.07 14.53
N ARG A 206 -5.36 -13.02 15.15
CA ARG A 206 -4.71 -14.13 15.89
C ARG A 206 -3.93 -15.03 14.94
N LYS A 207 -4.52 -15.42 13.81
CA LYS A 207 -3.86 -16.22 12.75
C LYS A 207 -2.56 -15.54 12.29
N LYS A 208 -2.61 -14.24 11.99
CA LYS A 208 -1.43 -13.43 11.61
C LYS A 208 -0.35 -13.42 12.70
N ALA A 209 -0.71 -13.12 13.95
CA ALA A 209 0.25 -13.09 15.06
C ALA A 209 0.95 -14.44 15.29
N VAL A 210 0.21 -15.54 15.16
CA VAL A 210 0.77 -16.90 15.24
C VAL A 210 1.75 -17.14 14.09
N MET A 211 1.39 -16.79 12.85
CA MET A 211 2.25 -16.96 11.67
C MET A 211 3.54 -16.12 11.76
N GLU A 212 3.46 -14.88 12.22
CA GLU A 212 4.62 -14.00 12.42
C GLU A 212 5.55 -14.49 13.54
N HIS A 213 4.99 -15.07 14.61
CA HIS A 213 5.78 -15.68 15.68
C HIS A 213 6.53 -16.93 15.17
N HIS A 214 5.85 -17.81 14.41
CA HIS A 214 6.47 -19.02 13.87
C HIS A 214 7.57 -18.74 12.84
N SER A 215 7.42 -17.68 12.04
CA SER A 215 8.44 -17.27 11.06
C SER A 215 9.65 -16.60 11.74
N LYS A 216 9.48 -15.93 12.88
CA LYS A 216 10.59 -15.38 13.69
C LYS A 216 11.33 -16.41 14.54
N VAL A 217 10.69 -17.51 14.93
CA VAL A 217 11.28 -18.60 15.74
C VAL A 217 11.99 -19.66 14.89
N ARG A 218 11.77 -19.70 13.57
CA ARG A 218 12.52 -20.55 12.62
C ARG A 218 13.63 -19.82 11.83
N PRO A 219 14.68 -19.23 12.43
CA PRO A 219 15.93 -18.99 11.71
C PRO A 219 16.97 -20.01 12.18
N ALA A 220 17.44 -20.88 11.27
CA ALA A 220 18.72 -21.66 11.32
C ALA A 220 18.68 -23.16 10.97
N LYS A 221 17.86 -23.64 10.03
CA LYS A 221 18.14 -24.95 9.37
C LYS A 221 18.23 -24.96 7.84
N GLN A 222 17.77 -23.93 7.13
CA GLN A 222 17.85 -23.90 5.65
C GLN A 222 18.92 -22.95 5.07
N ALA A 223 19.59 -22.14 5.88
CA ALA A 223 20.59 -21.15 5.40
C ALA A 223 22.03 -21.68 5.30
N ARG A 224 22.26 -23.00 5.45
CA ARG A 224 23.61 -23.62 5.35
C ARG A 224 23.85 -24.43 4.06
N LEU A 225 22.95 -24.43 3.10
CA LEU A 225 23.13 -25.21 1.86
C LEU A 225 23.35 -24.40 0.58
N ASN A 226 23.18 -23.08 0.57
CA ASN A 226 23.44 -22.25 -0.61
C ASN A 226 24.42 -21.12 -0.29
N ASN A 227 25.70 -21.46 -0.14
CA ASN A 227 26.80 -20.49 -0.23
C ASN A 227 27.73 -20.90 -1.38
N PRO A 228 27.59 -20.34 -2.59
CA PRO A 228 28.46 -20.66 -3.73
C PRO A 228 29.82 -19.92 -3.69
N LYS A 229 30.32 -19.57 -2.50
CA LYS A 229 31.68 -19.01 -2.33
C LYS A 229 32.60 -19.99 -1.60
N GLN A 230 32.71 -21.19 -2.14
CA GLN A 230 33.83 -22.10 -1.84
C GLN A 230 34.04 -23.16 -2.95
N ILE A 231 33.97 -22.77 -4.22
CA ILE A 231 34.49 -23.58 -5.33
C ILE A 231 35.19 -22.65 -6.33
N SER A 232 36.37 -22.14 -5.98
CA SER A 232 37.35 -21.61 -6.96
C SER A 232 38.74 -21.45 -6.34
N ARG A 233 39.28 -22.49 -5.70
CA ARG A 233 40.71 -22.63 -5.45
C ARG A 233 41.07 -24.10 -5.52
N ASN A 234 41.31 -24.58 -6.74
CA ASN A 234 42.24 -25.65 -7.11
C ASN A 234 41.96 -26.06 -8.56
N ARG A 235 42.68 -25.45 -9.50
CA ARG A 235 43.08 -26.02 -10.80
C ARG A 235 43.88 -24.95 -11.57
N SER A 236 45.15 -24.81 -11.22
CA SER A 236 46.17 -24.22 -12.09
C SER A 236 47.53 -24.82 -11.72
N GLY A 237 47.80 -25.97 -12.33
CA GLY A 237 49.03 -26.74 -12.37
C GLY A 237 48.64 -27.95 -13.22
N SER A 238 49.19 -28.22 -14.39
CA SER A 238 50.54 -27.99 -14.91
C SER A 238 50.46 -28.20 -16.43
N LEU A 239 51.06 -27.31 -17.22
CA LEU A 239 51.34 -27.58 -18.64
C LEU A 239 52.51 -28.57 -18.75
N PRO A 240 52.44 -29.64 -19.55
CA PRO A 240 53.60 -30.47 -19.84
C PRO A 240 54.49 -29.80 -20.88
N ARG A 241 55.79 -29.76 -20.59
CA ARG A 241 56.86 -29.54 -21.56
C ARG A 241 56.83 -30.65 -22.63
N GLN A 242 56.91 -30.28 -23.90
CA GLN A 242 57.56 -31.09 -24.91
C GLN A 242 58.73 -30.27 -25.48
N GLU A 243 59.95 -30.75 -25.19
CA GLU A 243 61.20 -30.42 -25.87
C GLU A 243 61.20 -31.12 -27.25
N ALA A 244 61.40 -30.39 -28.34
CA ALA A 244 62.67 -30.20 -29.04
C ALA A 244 62.81 -31.08 -30.30
N ARG A 245 63.08 -30.47 -31.44
CA ARG A 245 64.33 -30.61 -32.23
C ARG A 245 64.13 -30.26 -33.71
N ARG A 246 65.04 -29.38 -34.17
CA ARG A 246 65.51 -29.13 -35.54
C ARG A 246 64.60 -28.39 -36.49
#